data_AF-A0A535NZF9-F1
#
_entry.id   AF-A0A535NZF9-F1
#
_cell.length_a   1.000
_cell.length_b   1.000
_cell.length_c   1.000
_cell.angle_alpha   90.00
_cell.angle_beta   90.00
_cell.angle_gamma   90.00
#
_symmetry.space_group_name_H-M   'P 1'
#
loop_
_entity.id
_entity.type
_entity.pdbx_description
1 polymer ?
#
loop_
_entity_poly.entity_id
_entity_poly.type
_entity_poly.pdbx_seq_one_letter_code
_entity_poly.pdbx_strand_id
1 'polypeptide(L)' 'DLGGAVDAGGTRQTLVLDFNFAYHPSCAFDPRWACPLAPPENRLDVRVPAGERLT' A
#
# COMPACT_ATOMS: atom_id res chain seq x y z
N ASP A 1 -8.92 -0.97 -9.32
CA ASP A 1 -8.00 0.09 -9.75
C ASP A 1 -6.53 -0.27 -9.53
N LEU A 2 -6.18 -1.57 -9.58
CA LEU A 2 -4.79 -1.98 -9.68
C LEU A 2 -4.65 -2.57 -11.08
N GLY A 3 -3.84 -1.94 -11.93
CA GLY A 3 -3.55 -2.43 -13.27
C GLY A 3 -2.78 -3.73 -13.18
N GLY A 4 -3.37 -4.82 -13.68
CA GLY A 4 -2.63 -6.05 -13.93
C GLY A 4 -1.70 -5.83 -15.13
N ALA A 5 -0.42 -6.15 -14.97
CA ALA A 5 0.50 -6.20 -16.09
C ALA A 5 0.70 -7.66 -16.50
N VAL A 6 0.65 -7.90 -17.82
CA VAL A 6 1.06 -9.18 -18.41
C VAL A 6 2.48 -9.02 -18.91
N ASP A 7 3.36 -9.92 -18.49
CA ASP A 7 4.74 -9.92 -18.98
C ASP A 7 4.72 -10.23 -20.49
N ALA A 8 5.73 -9.78 -21.25
CA ALA A 8 5.77 -9.87 -22.73
C ALA A 8 5.65 -11.32 -23.30
N GLY A 9 5.69 -12.35 -22.45
CA GLY A 9 5.47 -13.75 -22.80
C GLY A 9 4.09 -14.32 -22.42
N GLY A 10 3.17 -13.52 -21.86
CA GLY A 10 1.78 -13.89 -21.57
C GLY A 10 1.56 -14.95 -20.48
N THR A 11 2.62 -15.50 -19.89
CA THR A 11 2.55 -16.64 -18.95
C THR A 11 2.62 -16.25 -17.48
N ARG A 12 3.02 -15.01 -17.15
CA ARG A 12 3.11 -14.51 -15.76
C ARG A 12 2.26 -13.24 -15.61
N GLN A 13 1.41 -13.28 -14.58
CA GLN A 13 0.60 -12.14 -14.14
C GLN A 13 1.40 -11.39 -13.07
N THR A 14 1.61 -10.10 -13.27
CA THR A 14 2.28 -9.23 -12.31
C THR A 14 1.30 -8.19 -11.79
N LEU A 15 1.36 -7.94 -10.48
CA LEU A 15 0.61 -6.88 -9.82
C LEU A 15 1.57 -5.74 -9.54
N VAL A 16 1.22 -4.54 -10.02
CA VAL A 16 1.95 -3.32 -9.68
C VAL A 16 1.38 -2.76 -8.38
N LEU A 17 2.24 -2.62 -7.37
CA LEU A 17 1.94 -1.92 -6.14
C LEU A 17 2.53 -0.52 -6.22
N ASP A 18 1.67 0.50 -6.33
CA ASP A 18 2.09 1.90 -6.38
C ASP A 18 1.92 2.58 -5.01
N PHE A 19 3.04 2.71 -4.30
CA PHE A 19 3.06 3.36 -2.98
C PHE A 19 2.81 4.87 -3.01
N ASN A 20 2.81 5.51 -4.18
CA ASN A 20 2.41 6.92 -4.28
C ASN A 20 0.93 7.14 -3.89
N PHE A 21 0.11 6.09 -3.96
CA PHE A 21 -1.29 6.10 -3.56
C PHE A 21 -1.53 5.54 -2.15
N ALA A 22 -0.48 5.32 -1.34
CA ALA A 22 -0.65 4.93 0.05
C ALA A 22 -1.30 6.06 0.86
N TYR A 23 -2.32 5.74 1.66
CA TYR A 23 -3.10 6.68 2.46
C TYR A 23 -3.23 6.20 3.90
N HIS A 24 -3.50 7.11 4.83
CA HIS A 24 -3.74 6.75 6.22
C HIS A 24 -5.15 6.17 6.43
N PRO A 25 -5.31 5.09 7.23
CA PRO A 25 -6.63 4.63 7.63
C PRO A 25 -7.39 5.71 8.40
N SER A 26 -8.73 5.65 8.42
CA SER A 26 -9.57 6.67 9.08
C SER A 26 -9.22 6.90 10.56
N CYS A 27 -8.69 5.89 11.25
CA CYS A 27 -8.24 6.01 12.64
C CYS A 27 -7.08 6.99 12.85
N ALA A 28 -6.34 7.35 11.80
CA ALA A 28 -5.30 8.37 11.87
C ALA A 28 -5.86 9.79 12.07
N PHE A 29 -7.14 10.01 11.72
CA PHE A 29 -7.79 11.31 11.77
C PHE A 29 -8.83 11.42 12.89
N ASP A 30 -9.45 10.30 13.27
CA ASP A 30 -10.51 10.28 14.27
C ASP A 30 -10.44 9.00 15.13
N PRO A 31 -10.25 9.13 16.45
CA PRO A 31 -10.06 7.99 17.36
C PRO A 31 -11.30 7.11 17.54
N ARG A 32 -12.47 7.51 17.01
CA ARG A 32 -13.66 6.65 17.03
C ARG A 32 -13.52 5.41 16.15
N TRP A 33 -12.55 5.39 15.25
CA TRP A 33 -12.30 4.27 14.34
C TRP A 33 -11.14 3.39 14.83
N ALA A 34 -11.28 2.07 14.68
CA ALA A 34 -10.23 1.12 15.01
C ALA A 34 -9.16 1.06 13.92
N CYS A 35 -7.89 1.06 14.31
CA CYS A 35 -6.79 0.92 13.36
C CYS A 35 -6.59 -0.53 12.92
N PRO A 36 -6.46 -0.81 11.60
CA PRO A 36 -5.99 -2.09 11.13
C PRO A 36 -4.48 -2.17 11.34
N LEU A 37 -4.04 -3.03 12.27
CA LEU A 37 -2.62 -3.27 12.49
C LEU A 37 -2.11 -4.26 11.45
N ALA A 38 -1.08 -3.85 10.69
CA ALA A 38 -0.40 -4.74 9.76
C ALA A 38 0.33 -5.85 10.52
N PRO A 39 0.22 -7.11 10.07
CA PRO A 39 0.97 -8.21 10.67
C PRO A 39 2.48 -8.05 10.37
N PRO A 40 3.37 -8.74 11.10
CA PRO A 40 4.82 -8.60 10.91
C PRO A 40 5.30 -8.84 9.48
N GLU A 41 4.66 -9.76 8.76
CA GLU A 41 5.01 -10.13 7.38
C GLU A 41 4.74 -9.00 6.37
N ASN A 42 3.94 -8.01 6.75
CA ASN A 42 3.62 -6.84 5.93
C ASN A 42 4.49 -5.62 6.27
N ARG A 43 5.58 -5.80 7.03
CA ARG A 43 6.55 -4.73 7.29
C ARG A 43 7.69 -4.78 6.29
N LEU A 44 8.01 -3.63 5.71
CA LEU A 44 9.14 -3.48 4.81
C LEU A 44 10.35 -3.00 5.60
N ASP A 45 11.51 -3.65 5.42
CA ASP A 45 12.79 -3.23 6.02
C ASP A 45 13.42 -2.01 5.32
N VAL A 46 12.74 -1.49 4.31
CA VAL A 46 13.15 -0.33 3.52
C VAL A 46 12.21 0.84 3.76
N ARG A 47 12.74 2.06 3.66
CA ARG A 47 11.92 3.27 3.73
C ARG A 47 11.14 3.45 2.42
N VAL A 48 9.89 3.86 2.53
CA VAL A 48 9.03 4.26 1.41
C VAL A 48 8.69 5.74 1.56
N PRO A 49 9.47 6.67 0.96
CA PRO A 49 9.23 8.11 1.06
C PRO A 49 8.16 8.56 0.04
N ALA A 50 6.98 7.93 0.08
CA ALA A 50 5.87 8.19 -0.84
C ALA A 50 4.52 8.06 -0.10
N GLY A 51 3.45 8.55 -0.73
CA GLY A 51 2.09 8.52 -0.17
C GLY A 51 1.71 9.77 0.61
N GLU A 52 0.58 9.68 1.31
CA GLU A 52 0.03 10.77 2.12
C GLU A 52 0.96 11.17 3.27
N ARG A 53 1.02 12.48 3.58
CA ARG A 53 1.78 13.02 4.70
C ARG A 53 0.88 13.85 5.62
N LEU A 54 0.89 13.54 6.91
CA LEU A 54 0.34 14.43 7.92
C LEU A 54 1.34 15.58 8.14
N THR A 55 0.87 16.81 7.97
CA THR A 55 1.61 18.04 8.27
C THR A 55 1.63 18.33 9.76
#